data_AF-A0A1C4P9S2-F1
#
_entry.id   AF-A0A1C4P9S2-F1
#
_cell.length_a   1.000
_cell.length_b   1.000
_cell.length_c   1.000
_cell.angle_alpha   90.00
_cell.angle_beta   90.00
_cell.angle_gamma   90.00
#
_symmetry.space_group_name_H-M   'P 1'
#
loop_
_entity.id
_entity.type
_entity.pdbx_description
1 polymer ?
#
loop_
_entity_poly.entity_id
_entity_poly.type
_entity_poly.pdbx_seq_one_letter_code
_entity_poly.pdbx_strand_id
1 'polypeptide(L)'
;TADPAHGGPGAGGPGAGGPSGADPARASPAGRAALGGRAAGGQGAVPYPPESAFEWLPPLDLPGPGRQRRWTVLLRLPLLLPHAVVLFFLSLAAFFTAIAGWFAALVLGRLPEPVFRYLAAYLAYEARVGASAMLLVDRYPPFALFRATGYEVRFENRPTHLNRLAVLFRIVLIIPAWIIASLVMSGWWTLGLLWWLITLVLGRMPLALHGASAAALRYHLRASAYWLLLTPAYPKRFFGDEPGVTDPVERYSATRPLLLSRGGKWLLVLFLVAGVVGGGRGSTYTSPHEETDTARPGSTAGR
;
A
#
# COMPACT_ATOMS: atom_id res chain seq x y z
N THR A 1 -0.56 -65.38 35.10
CA THR A 1 0.48 -65.54 36.12
C THR A 1 1.14 -64.18 36.31
N ALA A 2 0.60 -63.31 37.17
CA ALA A 2 0.55 -63.39 38.64
C ALA A 2 1.71 -62.59 39.26
N ASP A 3 1.38 -61.38 39.72
CA ASP A 3 2.04 -60.65 40.81
C ASP A 3 1.80 -61.41 42.14
N PRO A 4 2.64 -61.28 43.20
CA PRO A 4 2.27 -60.34 44.27
C PRO A 4 3.43 -59.67 45.05
N ALA A 5 3.36 -58.35 45.16
CA ALA A 5 3.08 -57.56 46.38
C ALA A 5 3.68 -57.87 47.78
N HIS A 6 4.00 -56.76 48.47
CA HIS A 6 3.82 -56.49 49.92
C HIS A 6 3.48 -54.98 50.11
N GLY A 7 2.83 -54.48 51.18
CA GLY A 7 2.26 -55.16 52.36
C GLY A 7 1.19 -54.38 53.16
N GLY A 8 1.28 -53.04 53.29
CA GLY A 8 0.28 -52.21 54.05
C GLY A 8 0.70 -51.90 55.51
N PRO A 9 -0.20 -51.43 56.42
CA PRO A 9 -1.64 -51.06 56.31
C PRO A 9 -1.94 -49.57 56.71
N GLY A 10 -3.08 -48.94 56.37
CA GLY A 10 -4.35 -48.85 57.14
C GLY A 10 -4.47 -47.55 57.99
N ALA A 11 -5.60 -46.86 58.24
CA ALA A 11 -7.01 -46.96 57.81
C ALA A 11 -7.80 -45.65 58.14
N GLY A 12 -8.99 -45.41 57.55
CA GLY A 12 -9.99 -44.40 58.01
C GLY A 12 -10.71 -43.56 56.93
N GLY A 13 -12.06 -43.58 56.90
CA GLY A 13 -12.94 -42.66 56.12
C GLY A 13 -14.10 -42.15 57.02
N PRO A 14 -15.32 -41.82 56.54
CA PRO A 14 -15.79 -41.34 55.21
C PRO A 14 -16.84 -40.16 55.30
N GLY A 15 -17.35 -39.65 54.15
CA GLY A 15 -18.78 -39.25 54.03
C GLY A 15 -19.20 -37.81 53.61
N ALA A 16 -20.25 -37.73 52.75
CA ALA A 16 -21.13 -36.59 52.37
C ALA A 16 -20.50 -35.35 51.66
N GLY A 17 -21.16 -34.59 50.78
CA GLY A 17 -22.50 -34.64 50.14
C GLY A 17 -22.72 -33.36 49.29
N GLY A 18 -23.47 -33.41 48.17
CA GLY A 18 -23.67 -32.24 47.24
C GLY A 18 -24.75 -31.22 47.69
N PRO A 19 -25.37 -30.41 46.78
CA PRO A 19 -25.28 -30.43 45.31
C PRO A 19 -25.28 -29.04 44.58
N SER A 20 -25.42 -29.13 43.25
CA SER A 20 -25.51 -28.12 42.17
C SER A 20 -26.55 -26.97 42.27
N GLY A 21 -26.20 -25.81 41.68
CA GLY A 21 -27.04 -25.13 40.66
C GLY A 21 -27.70 -23.77 40.97
N ALA A 22 -27.32 -22.70 40.24
CA ALA A 22 -28.17 -21.52 39.93
C ALA A 22 -27.54 -20.58 38.86
N ASP A 23 -28.38 -20.03 37.96
CA ASP A 23 -28.07 -19.01 36.93
C ASP A 23 -27.90 -17.58 37.49
N PRO A 24 -27.13 -16.69 36.81
CA PRO A 24 -27.23 -15.25 36.97
C PRO A 24 -27.69 -14.55 35.68
N ALA A 25 -29.00 -14.39 35.50
CA ALA A 25 -29.57 -13.49 34.49
C ALA A 25 -30.59 -12.53 35.12
N ARG A 26 -30.48 -11.23 34.77
CA ARG A 26 -31.33 -10.08 35.14
C ARG A 26 -31.17 -9.50 36.56
N ALA A 27 -30.47 -8.36 36.65
CA ALA A 27 -30.84 -7.26 37.55
C ALA A 27 -30.26 -5.90 37.10
N SER A 28 -31.14 -5.01 36.65
CA SER A 28 -31.00 -3.54 36.59
C SER A 28 -32.44 -2.99 36.51
N PRO A 29 -32.76 -1.77 37.00
CA PRO A 29 -31.87 -0.61 37.00
C PRO A 29 -31.94 0.30 38.26
N ALA A 30 -31.25 1.45 38.16
CA ALA A 30 -31.52 2.74 38.82
C ALA A 30 -31.22 2.92 40.32
N GLY A 31 -30.68 4.10 40.67
CA GLY A 31 -30.81 4.66 42.02
C GLY A 31 -29.54 5.07 42.77
N ARG A 32 -28.63 5.88 42.20
CA ARG A 32 -27.73 6.72 43.02
C ARG A 32 -27.17 7.94 42.27
N ALA A 33 -27.89 9.06 42.38
CA ALA A 33 -27.40 10.37 42.01
C ALA A 33 -26.69 11.05 43.20
N ALA A 34 -25.88 12.08 42.90
CA ALA A 34 -25.36 13.09 43.81
C ALA A 34 -24.44 12.63 44.96
N LEU A 35 -23.13 12.60 44.68
CA LEU A 35 -22.13 13.11 45.62
C LEU A 35 -21.06 13.87 44.83
N GLY A 36 -20.90 15.15 45.14
CA GLY A 36 -20.24 16.12 44.25
C GLY A 36 -18.72 16.17 44.37
N GLY A 37 -18.09 16.45 43.23
CA GLY A 37 -16.93 17.34 43.09
C GLY A 37 -15.80 17.24 44.11
N ARG A 38 -14.76 16.48 43.75
CA ARG A 38 -13.38 16.88 44.06
C ARG A 38 -12.48 16.66 42.86
N ALA A 39 -12.06 17.75 42.23
CA ALA A 39 -11.14 17.71 41.10
C ALA A 39 -9.77 17.19 41.55
N ALA A 40 -9.26 16.18 40.86
CA ALA A 40 -7.91 15.67 41.05
C ALA A 40 -7.37 15.07 39.74
N GLY A 41 -6.19 15.53 39.31
CA GLY A 41 -5.38 14.84 38.31
C GLY A 41 -5.91 14.84 36.87
N GLY A 42 -5.84 15.99 36.20
CA GLY A 42 -5.99 16.08 34.75
C GLY A 42 -4.82 15.41 34.00
N GLN A 43 -4.77 14.07 33.99
CA GLN A 43 -4.08 13.34 32.94
C GLN A 43 -4.90 13.55 31.68
N GLY A 44 -4.35 14.28 30.71
CA GLY A 44 -5.08 14.65 29.50
C GLY A 44 -5.54 13.42 28.75
N ALA A 45 -6.83 13.09 28.88
CA ALA A 45 -7.52 12.24 27.94
C ALA A 45 -7.43 12.94 26.59
N VAL A 46 -6.45 12.51 25.77
CA VAL A 46 -6.29 13.00 24.40
C VAL A 46 -7.66 12.83 23.75
N PRO A 47 -8.32 13.91 23.30
CA PRO A 47 -9.63 13.77 22.68
C PRO A 47 -9.41 12.91 21.44
N TYR A 48 -9.85 11.65 21.50
CA TYR A 48 -9.83 10.79 20.33
C TYR A 48 -10.66 11.53 19.26
N PRO A 49 -10.05 11.86 18.10
CA PRO A 49 -10.83 12.38 16.99
C PRO A 49 -12.00 11.44 16.73
N PRO A 50 -13.19 11.95 16.37
CA PRO A 50 -14.33 11.09 16.05
C PRO A 50 -13.89 10.07 14.99
N GLU A 51 -14.46 8.86 15.00
CA GLU A 51 -14.02 7.76 14.12
C GLU A 51 -14.01 8.13 12.61
N SER A 52 -14.80 9.14 12.23
CA SER A 52 -14.83 9.74 10.88
C SER A 52 -13.64 10.64 10.52
N ALA A 53 -12.85 11.12 11.49
CA ALA A 53 -11.67 11.95 11.28
C ALA A 53 -10.42 11.12 10.90
N PHE A 54 -10.43 9.82 11.20
CA PHE A 54 -9.43 8.87 10.69
C PHE A 54 -9.90 8.27 9.36
N GLU A 55 -9.82 9.05 8.28
CA GLU A 55 -9.94 8.51 6.91
C GLU A 55 -8.90 7.40 6.74
N TRP A 56 -9.37 6.14 6.69
CA TRP A 56 -8.47 4.99 6.60
C TRP A 56 -7.81 4.94 5.22
N LEU A 57 -6.53 5.30 5.17
CA LEU A 57 -5.69 5.18 3.98
C LEU A 57 -4.91 3.86 4.02
N PRO A 58 -4.91 3.05 2.94
CA PRO A 58 -4.11 1.82 2.88
C PRO A 58 -2.66 2.04 3.34
N PRO A 59 -2.21 1.34 4.38
CA PRO A 59 -0.82 1.38 4.84
C PRO A 59 0.04 0.48 3.96
N LEU A 60 1.31 0.88 3.79
CA LEU A 60 2.34 0.05 3.19
C LEU A 60 3.39 -0.21 4.27
N ASP A 61 3.40 -1.42 4.83
CA ASP A 61 4.42 -1.82 5.79
C ASP A 61 5.66 -2.31 5.03
N LEU A 62 6.80 -1.68 5.32
CA LEU A 62 8.12 -1.96 4.71
C LEU A 62 9.20 -2.01 5.80
N PRO A 63 10.12 -3.00 5.77
CA PRO A 63 11.24 -3.07 6.69
C PRO A 63 12.20 -1.89 6.47
N GLY A 64 12.99 -1.56 7.50
CA GLY A 64 13.99 -0.49 7.41
C GLY A 64 15.14 -0.85 6.44
N PRO A 65 15.97 0.12 6.05
CA PRO A 65 17.03 -0.08 5.05
C PRO A 65 18.08 -1.10 5.51
N GLY A 66 18.00 -2.31 4.92
CA GLY A 66 18.91 -3.42 5.17
C GLY A 66 20.25 -3.33 4.42
N ARG A 67 21.13 -4.31 4.70
CA ARG A 67 22.39 -4.53 3.97
C ARG A 67 22.12 -5.39 2.72
N GLN A 68 22.15 -4.76 1.57
CA GLN A 68 21.93 -5.43 0.29
C GLN A 68 23.17 -6.22 -0.14
N ARG A 69 22.98 -7.41 -0.72
CA ARG A 69 24.09 -8.14 -1.36
C ARG A 69 24.30 -7.56 -2.76
N ARG A 70 25.51 -7.11 -3.09
CA ARG A 70 25.84 -6.48 -4.39
C ARG A 70 25.42 -7.35 -5.58
N TRP A 71 25.61 -8.67 -5.48
CA TRP A 71 25.16 -9.65 -6.47
C TRP A 71 23.64 -9.71 -6.66
N THR A 72 22.84 -9.57 -5.59
CA THR A 72 21.37 -9.53 -5.71
C THR A 72 20.84 -8.20 -6.21
N VAL A 73 21.65 -7.13 -6.22
CA VAL A 73 21.34 -5.87 -6.92
C VAL A 73 21.61 -6.01 -8.42
N LEU A 74 22.76 -6.57 -8.80
CA LEU A 74 23.15 -6.80 -10.19
C LEU A 74 22.17 -7.74 -10.92
N LEU A 75 21.94 -8.94 -10.34
CA LEU A 75 21.09 -9.96 -10.94
C LEU A 75 19.59 -9.71 -10.77
N ARG A 76 19.17 -8.62 -10.11
CA ARG A 76 17.75 -8.42 -9.81
C ARG A 76 16.90 -8.13 -11.03
N LEU A 77 17.39 -7.33 -11.98
CA LEU A 77 16.67 -7.01 -13.20
C LEU A 77 16.27 -8.27 -13.99
N PRO A 78 17.20 -9.18 -14.35
CA PRO A 78 16.83 -10.42 -15.03
C PRO A 78 16.03 -11.37 -14.14
N LEU A 79 16.30 -11.44 -12.83
CA LEU A 79 15.54 -12.31 -11.91
C LEU A 79 14.10 -11.82 -11.67
N LEU A 80 13.80 -10.54 -11.91
CA LEU A 80 12.45 -9.97 -11.88
C LEU A 80 11.69 -10.13 -13.20
N LEU A 81 12.34 -10.51 -14.31
CA LEU A 81 11.68 -10.69 -15.60
C LEU A 81 10.51 -11.71 -15.55
N PRO A 82 10.63 -12.88 -14.88
CA PRO A 82 9.49 -13.79 -14.71
C PRO A 82 8.36 -13.18 -13.87
N HIS A 83 8.70 -12.35 -12.87
CA HIS A 83 7.70 -11.63 -12.08
C HIS A 83 6.95 -10.58 -12.92
N ALA A 84 7.63 -9.91 -13.86
CA ALA A 84 7.00 -8.99 -14.80
C ALA A 84 6.01 -9.69 -15.74
N VAL A 85 6.37 -10.88 -16.27
CA VAL A 85 5.45 -11.71 -17.07
C VAL A 85 4.22 -12.13 -16.26
N VAL A 86 4.40 -12.61 -15.02
CA VAL A 86 3.28 -12.97 -14.15
C VAL A 86 2.41 -11.75 -13.85
N LEU A 87 3.01 -10.58 -13.53
CA LEU A 87 2.27 -9.33 -13.29
C LEU A 87 1.48 -8.88 -14.52
N PHE A 88 1.98 -9.08 -15.73
CA PHE A 88 1.28 -8.71 -16.97
C PHE A 88 -0.02 -9.52 -17.16
N PHE A 89 0.02 -10.84 -17.00
CA PHE A 89 -1.20 -11.65 -17.04
C PHE A 89 -2.16 -11.32 -15.89
N LEU A 90 -1.61 -11.02 -14.71
CA LEU A 90 -2.37 -10.60 -13.55
C LEU A 90 -3.04 -9.23 -13.71
N SER A 91 -2.37 -8.26 -14.32
CA SER A 91 -2.94 -6.92 -14.54
C SER A 91 -4.02 -6.96 -15.62
N LEU A 92 -3.89 -7.82 -16.63
CA LEU A 92 -4.94 -8.07 -17.62
C LEU A 92 -6.21 -8.66 -16.96
N ALA A 93 -6.05 -9.68 -16.11
CA ALA A 93 -7.17 -10.22 -15.34
C ALA A 93 -7.72 -9.20 -14.31
N ALA A 94 -6.88 -8.36 -13.70
CA ALA A 94 -7.30 -7.27 -12.82
C ALA A 94 -8.07 -6.19 -13.57
N PHE A 95 -7.73 -5.88 -14.82
CA PHE A 95 -8.46 -4.92 -15.66
C PHE A 95 -9.91 -5.37 -15.89
N PHE A 96 -10.12 -6.60 -16.37
CA PHE A 96 -11.49 -7.15 -16.54
C PHE A 96 -12.23 -7.28 -15.20
N THR A 97 -11.53 -7.69 -14.12
CA THR A 97 -12.12 -7.78 -12.78
C THR A 97 -12.51 -6.41 -12.21
N ALA A 98 -11.74 -5.36 -12.50
CA ALA A 98 -12.04 -3.98 -12.10
C ALA A 98 -13.23 -3.41 -12.88
N ILE A 99 -13.36 -3.71 -14.17
CA ILE A 99 -14.55 -3.35 -14.97
C ILE A 99 -15.81 -3.99 -14.36
N ALA A 100 -15.79 -5.31 -14.12
CA ALA A 100 -16.89 -6.00 -13.46
C ALA A 100 -17.18 -5.44 -12.04
N GLY A 101 -16.11 -5.11 -11.29
CA GLY A 101 -16.18 -4.48 -9.98
C GLY A 101 -16.77 -3.07 -10.00
N TRP A 102 -16.54 -2.30 -11.06
CA TRP A 102 -17.09 -0.94 -11.23
C TRP A 102 -18.60 -0.99 -11.46
N PHE A 103 -19.08 -1.85 -12.36
CA PHE A 103 -20.52 -2.07 -12.54
C PHE A 103 -21.18 -2.59 -11.25
N ALA A 104 -20.57 -3.57 -10.59
CA ALA A 104 -21.07 -4.08 -9.32
C ALA A 104 -21.09 -3.00 -8.22
N ALA A 105 -20.08 -2.13 -8.13
CA ALA A 105 -20.03 -1.02 -7.19
C ALA A 105 -21.10 0.04 -7.45
N LEU A 106 -21.45 0.32 -8.72
CA LEU A 106 -22.55 1.23 -9.06
C LEU A 106 -23.92 0.67 -8.65
N VAL A 107 -24.15 -0.64 -8.78
CA VAL A 107 -25.44 -1.29 -8.48
C VAL A 107 -25.58 -1.66 -6.98
N LEU A 108 -24.52 -2.14 -6.34
CA LEU A 108 -24.54 -2.59 -4.93
C LEU A 108 -24.03 -1.54 -3.94
N GLY A 109 -23.27 -0.52 -4.37
CA GLY A 109 -22.55 0.39 -3.46
C GLY A 109 -21.37 -0.28 -2.72
N ARG A 110 -20.92 -1.45 -3.17
CA ARG A 110 -19.77 -2.21 -2.63
C ARG A 110 -19.22 -3.18 -3.68
N LEU A 111 -17.96 -3.59 -3.54
CA LEU A 111 -17.41 -4.67 -4.36
C LEU A 111 -17.95 -6.04 -3.90
N PRO A 112 -18.22 -6.98 -4.83
CA PRO A 112 -18.43 -8.38 -4.50
C PRO A 112 -17.16 -8.99 -3.88
N GLU A 113 -17.33 -9.87 -2.89
CA GLU A 113 -16.22 -10.55 -2.20
C GLU A 113 -15.17 -11.19 -3.14
N PRO A 114 -15.51 -11.97 -4.19
CA PRO A 114 -14.49 -12.57 -5.06
C PRO A 114 -13.69 -11.53 -5.85
N VAL A 115 -14.34 -10.42 -6.25
CA VAL A 115 -13.71 -9.29 -6.97
C VAL A 115 -12.74 -8.57 -6.04
N PHE A 116 -13.19 -8.20 -4.84
CA PHE A 116 -12.36 -7.56 -3.82
C PHE A 116 -11.13 -8.42 -3.47
N ARG A 117 -11.35 -9.71 -3.19
CA ARG A 117 -10.27 -10.66 -2.84
C ARG A 117 -9.24 -10.82 -3.94
N TYR A 118 -9.65 -10.86 -5.21
CA TYR A 118 -8.71 -10.92 -6.33
C TYR A 118 -7.90 -9.63 -6.45
N LEU A 119 -8.56 -8.46 -6.48
CA LEU A 119 -7.90 -7.17 -6.66
C LEU A 119 -6.96 -6.84 -5.49
N ALA A 120 -7.33 -7.18 -4.25
CA ALA A 120 -6.48 -7.02 -3.08
C ALA A 120 -5.24 -7.92 -3.15
N ALA A 121 -5.38 -9.18 -3.61
CA ALA A 121 -4.25 -10.10 -3.79
C ALA A 121 -3.31 -9.66 -4.93
N TYR A 122 -3.88 -9.18 -6.04
CA TYR A 122 -3.16 -8.54 -7.15
C TYR A 122 -2.31 -7.38 -6.63
N LEU A 123 -2.91 -6.41 -5.94
CA LEU A 123 -2.22 -5.21 -5.49
C LEU A 123 -1.18 -5.51 -4.39
N ALA A 124 -1.45 -6.48 -3.52
CA ALA A 124 -0.48 -6.98 -2.56
C ALA A 124 0.71 -7.71 -3.24
N TYR A 125 0.51 -8.32 -4.41
CA TYR A 125 1.59 -8.90 -5.22
C TYR A 125 2.39 -7.80 -5.94
N GLU A 126 1.72 -6.82 -6.56
CA GLU A 126 2.34 -5.63 -7.14
C GLU A 126 3.22 -4.90 -6.12
N ALA A 127 2.74 -4.70 -4.89
CA ALA A 127 3.50 -4.10 -3.79
C ALA A 127 4.81 -4.84 -3.47
N ARG A 128 4.77 -6.19 -3.46
CA ARG A 128 5.93 -7.05 -3.17
C ARG A 128 6.96 -7.01 -4.29
N VAL A 129 6.51 -7.04 -5.54
CA VAL A 129 7.39 -6.94 -6.72
C VAL A 129 7.98 -5.55 -6.84
N GLY A 130 7.17 -4.50 -6.69
CA GLY A 130 7.60 -3.10 -6.70
C GLY A 130 8.63 -2.81 -5.61
N ALA A 131 8.42 -3.28 -4.39
CA ALA A 131 9.41 -3.15 -3.31
C ALA A 131 10.73 -3.88 -3.60
N SER A 132 10.68 -5.05 -4.26
CA SER A 132 11.88 -5.76 -4.70
C SER A 132 12.59 -5.06 -5.87
N ALA A 133 11.83 -4.51 -6.83
CA ALA A 133 12.36 -3.79 -8.00
C ALA A 133 12.99 -2.45 -7.62
N MET A 134 12.37 -1.70 -6.71
CA MET A 134 12.91 -0.47 -6.12
C MET A 134 13.97 -0.74 -5.04
N LEU A 135 14.40 -2.00 -4.87
CA LEU A 135 15.45 -2.40 -3.92
C LEU A 135 15.16 -1.97 -2.46
N LEU A 136 13.89 -1.87 -2.07
CA LEU A 136 13.46 -1.54 -0.71
C LEU A 136 13.59 -2.73 0.25
N VAL A 137 13.50 -3.96 -0.28
CA VAL A 137 13.58 -5.22 0.47
C VAL A 137 14.66 -6.10 -0.18
N ASP A 138 15.45 -6.82 0.61
CA ASP A 138 16.53 -7.69 0.08
C ASP A 138 16.06 -9.10 -0.29
N ARG A 139 14.97 -9.56 0.32
CA ARG A 139 14.36 -10.87 0.04
C ARG A 139 13.71 -10.89 -1.35
N TYR A 140 13.86 -12.01 -2.06
CA TYR A 140 13.17 -12.23 -3.34
C TYR A 140 11.66 -12.47 -3.10
N PRO A 141 10.76 -11.84 -3.88
CA PRO A 141 9.32 -12.03 -3.73
C PRO A 141 8.91 -13.47 -4.10
N PRO A 142 8.01 -14.11 -3.33
CA PRO A 142 7.44 -15.40 -3.69
C PRO A 142 6.31 -15.24 -4.71
N PHE A 143 6.21 -16.17 -5.67
CA PHE A 143 5.10 -16.33 -6.63
C PHE A 143 3.79 -16.83 -5.97
N ALA A 144 3.38 -16.18 -4.87
CA ALA A 144 2.20 -16.55 -4.09
C ALA A 144 1.23 -15.37 -4.03
N LEU A 145 0.04 -15.50 -4.64
CA LEU A 145 -0.91 -14.39 -4.72
C LEU A 145 -1.64 -14.18 -3.39
N PHE A 146 -2.23 -15.23 -2.83
CA PHE A 146 -3.17 -15.14 -1.70
C PHE A 146 -2.57 -15.41 -0.32
N ARG A 147 -1.45 -16.16 -0.21
CA ARG A 147 -0.79 -16.47 1.07
C ARG A 147 0.73 -16.35 0.95
N ALA A 148 1.24 -15.17 1.28
CA ALA A 148 2.67 -14.94 1.54
C ALA A 148 2.89 -14.80 3.05
N THR A 149 2.55 -15.85 3.82
CA THR A 149 2.75 -15.89 5.28
C THR A 149 4.24 -15.76 5.59
N GLY A 150 4.63 -14.67 6.25
CA GLY A 150 6.04 -14.40 6.60
C GLY A 150 6.86 -13.63 5.56
N TYR A 151 6.22 -12.91 4.61
CA TYR A 151 6.88 -11.86 3.83
C TYR A 151 6.75 -10.48 4.49
N GLU A 152 7.73 -9.62 4.28
CA GLU A 152 7.91 -8.37 5.04
C GLU A 152 7.03 -7.22 4.53
N VAL A 153 6.74 -7.20 3.23
CA VAL A 153 5.88 -6.18 2.61
C VAL A 153 4.42 -6.56 2.79
N ARG A 154 3.64 -5.70 3.46
CA ARG A 154 2.20 -5.87 3.66
C ARG A 154 1.45 -4.64 3.18
N PHE A 155 0.34 -4.88 2.50
CA PHE A 155 -0.61 -3.87 2.06
C PHE A 155 -2.00 -4.37 2.43
N GLU A 156 -2.52 -3.89 3.56
CA GLU A 156 -3.83 -4.29 4.07
C GLU A 156 -4.92 -3.51 3.35
N ASN A 157 -5.98 -4.21 2.91
CA ASN A 157 -7.20 -3.62 2.36
C ASN A 157 -8.40 -4.17 3.13
N ARG A 158 -9.34 -3.29 3.49
CA ARG A 158 -10.59 -3.68 4.17
C ARG A 158 -11.79 -3.46 3.24
N PRO A 159 -12.74 -4.42 3.14
CA PRO A 159 -13.99 -4.21 2.41
C PRO A 159 -14.71 -3.00 3.00
N THR A 160 -14.93 -1.96 2.18
CA THR A 160 -15.53 -0.69 2.61
C THR A 160 -16.69 -0.35 1.67
N HIS A 161 -17.72 0.32 2.18
CA HIS A 161 -18.81 0.85 1.35
C HIS A 161 -18.31 1.97 0.42
N LEU A 162 -18.83 1.99 -0.80
CA LEU A 162 -18.47 2.95 -1.84
C LEU A 162 -19.67 3.84 -2.19
N ASN A 163 -19.46 5.15 -2.15
CA ASN A 163 -20.45 6.09 -2.67
C ASN A 163 -20.54 5.94 -4.20
N ARG A 164 -21.73 5.61 -4.71
CA ARG A 164 -22.01 5.38 -6.14
C ARG A 164 -21.61 6.58 -7.01
N LEU A 165 -21.85 7.81 -6.53
CA LEU A 165 -21.43 9.02 -7.23
C LEU A 165 -19.89 9.15 -7.27
N ALA A 166 -19.21 8.82 -6.17
CA ALA A 166 -17.76 8.81 -6.12
C ALA A 166 -17.13 7.73 -7.02
N VAL A 167 -17.84 6.62 -7.28
CA VAL A 167 -17.44 5.59 -8.25
C VAL A 167 -17.62 6.06 -9.71
N LEU A 168 -18.68 6.82 -10.00
CA LEU A 168 -18.91 7.40 -11.33
C LEU A 168 -17.89 8.51 -11.63
N PHE A 169 -17.77 9.51 -10.75
CA PHE A 169 -16.80 10.60 -10.87
C PHE A 169 -15.34 10.17 -10.64
N ARG A 170 -15.10 8.90 -10.30
CA ARG A 170 -13.77 8.34 -10.05
C ARG A 170 -12.80 8.54 -11.21
N ILE A 171 -13.31 8.42 -12.44
CA ILE A 171 -12.53 8.54 -13.68
C ILE A 171 -11.99 9.97 -13.84
N VAL A 172 -12.71 10.99 -13.35
CA VAL A 172 -12.23 12.38 -13.33
C VAL A 172 -11.30 12.61 -12.14
N LEU A 173 -11.70 12.14 -10.95
CA LEU A 173 -10.93 12.32 -9.72
C LEU A 173 -9.57 11.62 -9.74
N ILE A 174 -9.40 10.48 -10.41
CA ILE A 174 -8.11 9.79 -10.47
C ILE A 174 -7.06 10.57 -11.28
N ILE A 175 -7.46 11.46 -12.22
CA ILE A 175 -6.53 12.09 -13.17
C ILE A 175 -5.38 12.83 -12.47
N PRO A 176 -5.59 13.73 -11.49
CA PRO A 176 -4.49 14.41 -10.81
C PRO A 176 -3.59 13.44 -10.01
N ALA A 177 -4.18 12.44 -9.34
CA ALA A 177 -3.42 11.42 -8.62
C ALA A 177 -2.56 10.57 -9.56
N TRP A 178 -3.10 10.19 -10.73
CA TRP A 178 -2.40 9.41 -11.74
C TRP A 178 -1.28 10.21 -12.40
N ILE A 179 -1.46 11.50 -12.63
CA ILE A 179 -0.38 12.40 -13.08
C ILE A 179 0.76 12.44 -12.06
N ILE A 180 0.46 12.64 -10.77
CA ILE A 180 1.50 12.64 -9.72
C ILE A 180 2.20 11.27 -9.64
N ALA A 181 1.45 10.18 -9.64
CA ALA A 181 2.00 8.82 -9.58
C ALA A 181 2.89 8.51 -10.80
N SER A 182 2.42 8.81 -12.02
CA SER A 182 3.15 8.55 -13.26
C SER A 182 4.41 9.41 -13.41
N LEU A 183 4.37 10.71 -13.05
CA LEU A 183 5.55 11.57 -13.05
C LEU A 183 6.62 11.06 -12.07
N VAL A 184 6.22 10.74 -10.84
CA VAL A 184 7.16 10.26 -9.81
C VAL A 184 7.74 8.90 -10.17
N MET A 185 6.92 7.99 -10.70
CA MET A 185 7.38 6.67 -11.16
C MET A 185 8.29 6.79 -12.41
N SER A 186 7.95 7.66 -13.36
CA SER A 186 8.76 7.95 -14.55
C SER A 186 10.13 8.52 -14.17
N GLY A 187 10.19 9.49 -13.25
CA GLY A 187 11.45 10.05 -12.79
C GLY A 187 12.28 9.08 -11.95
N TRP A 188 11.61 8.22 -11.16
CA TRP A 188 12.27 7.10 -10.49
C TRP A 188 12.97 6.16 -11.49
N TRP A 189 12.26 5.71 -12.53
CA TRP A 189 12.82 4.86 -13.58
C TRP A 189 13.93 5.56 -14.38
N THR A 190 13.73 6.83 -14.75
CA THR A 190 14.70 7.64 -15.48
C THR A 190 16.03 7.76 -14.74
N LEU A 191 15.97 7.98 -13.42
CA LEU A 191 17.15 8.03 -12.55
C LEU A 191 17.58 6.63 -12.05
N GLY A 192 16.82 5.59 -12.38
CA GLY A 192 16.98 4.22 -11.88
C GLY A 192 18.37 3.64 -12.18
N LEU A 193 18.96 3.97 -13.33
CA LEU A 193 20.33 3.56 -13.69
C LEU A 193 21.38 4.19 -12.76
N LEU A 194 21.22 5.47 -12.40
CA LEU A 194 22.10 6.17 -11.45
C LEU A 194 21.94 5.59 -10.04
N TRP A 195 20.70 5.37 -9.59
CA TRP A 195 20.42 4.75 -8.29
C TRP A 195 20.93 3.32 -8.19
N TRP A 196 20.80 2.54 -9.26
CA TRP A 196 21.34 1.19 -9.37
C TRP A 196 22.88 1.19 -9.28
N LEU A 197 23.56 2.10 -9.97
CA LEU A 197 25.02 2.24 -9.88
C LEU A 197 25.46 2.66 -8.46
N ILE A 198 24.80 3.66 -7.88
CA ILE A 198 25.07 4.15 -6.51
C ILE A 198 24.91 3.02 -5.49
N THR A 199 23.82 2.24 -5.56
CA THR A 199 23.55 1.13 -4.63
C THR A 199 24.50 -0.05 -4.82
N LEU A 200 24.93 -0.33 -6.06
CA LEU A 200 25.95 -1.33 -6.37
C LEU A 200 27.33 -0.95 -5.78
N VAL A 201 27.70 0.33 -5.84
CA VAL A 201 28.97 0.87 -5.27
C VAL A 201 28.92 0.95 -3.73
N LEU A 202 27.83 1.45 -3.14
CA LEU A 202 27.69 1.54 -1.68
C LEU A 202 27.42 0.18 -1.00
N GLY A 203 26.83 -0.79 -1.73
CA GLY A 203 26.34 -2.05 -1.15
C GLY A 203 25.19 -1.86 -0.14
N ARG A 204 24.57 -0.68 -0.10
CA ARG A 204 23.44 -0.35 0.76
C ARG A 204 22.61 0.79 0.16
N MET A 205 21.32 0.81 0.49
CA MET A 205 20.44 1.93 0.18
C MET A 205 20.77 3.16 1.04
N PRO A 206 20.99 4.35 0.47
CA PRO A 206 20.97 5.61 1.21
C PRO A 206 19.62 5.84 1.88
N LEU A 207 19.60 6.32 3.14
CA LEU A 207 18.36 6.49 3.92
C LEU A 207 17.34 7.41 3.24
N ALA A 208 17.81 8.50 2.62
CA ALA A 208 16.96 9.42 1.86
C ALA A 208 16.38 8.78 0.59
N LEU A 209 17.14 7.91 -0.08
CA LEU A 209 16.70 7.18 -1.27
C LEU A 209 15.64 6.15 -0.89
N HIS A 210 15.89 5.33 0.13
CA HIS A 210 14.93 4.36 0.66
C HIS A 210 13.62 5.03 1.08
N GLY A 211 13.67 6.11 1.87
CA GLY A 211 12.47 6.85 2.31
C GLY A 211 11.66 7.46 1.16
N ALA A 212 12.34 8.02 0.15
CA ALA A 212 11.67 8.56 -1.05
C ALA A 212 11.07 7.45 -1.93
N SER A 213 11.77 6.34 -2.12
CA SER A 213 11.29 5.18 -2.90
C SER A 213 10.07 4.53 -2.23
N ALA A 214 10.10 4.39 -0.89
CA ALA A 214 8.98 3.91 -0.11
C ALA A 214 7.76 4.84 -0.20
N ALA A 215 7.97 6.16 -0.19
CA ALA A 215 6.90 7.15 -0.38
C ALA A 215 6.30 7.09 -1.79
N ALA A 216 7.13 7.00 -2.82
CA ALA A 216 6.72 6.86 -4.22
C ALA A 216 5.90 5.57 -4.42
N LEU A 217 6.40 4.43 -3.96
CA LEU A 217 5.70 3.15 -4.03
C LEU A 217 4.37 3.18 -3.26
N ARG A 218 4.36 3.75 -2.04
CA ARG A 218 3.14 3.91 -1.25
C ARG A 218 2.09 4.76 -1.95
N TYR A 219 2.51 5.87 -2.56
CA TYR A 219 1.59 6.74 -3.28
C TYR A 219 1.02 6.06 -4.53
N HIS A 220 1.87 5.39 -5.31
CA HIS A 220 1.47 4.58 -6.45
C HIS A 220 0.45 3.49 -6.04
N LEU A 221 0.74 2.69 -5.01
CA LEU A 221 -0.17 1.65 -4.54
C LEU A 221 -1.49 2.22 -3.99
N ARG A 222 -1.50 3.41 -3.39
CA ARG A 222 -2.74 4.10 -2.99
C ARG A 222 -3.55 4.59 -4.20
N ALA A 223 -2.88 5.11 -5.24
CA ALA A 223 -3.54 5.48 -6.49
C ALA A 223 -4.12 4.24 -7.19
N SER A 224 -3.39 3.13 -7.26
CA SER A 224 -3.87 1.84 -7.75
C SER A 224 -5.02 1.28 -6.90
N ALA A 225 -4.96 1.36 -5.57
CA ALA A 225 -6.06 0.94 -4.68
C ALA A 225 -7.34 1.75 -4.91
N TYR A 226 -7.20 3.06 -5.10
CA TYR A 226 -8.32 3.94 -5.45
C TYR A 226 -8.87 3.58 -6.84
N TRP A 227 -8.02 3.43 -7.85
CA TRP A 227 -8.41 3.07 -9.21
C TRP A 227 -9.11 1.70 -9.30
N LEU A 228 -8.62 0.70 -8.57
CA LEU A 228 -9.19 -0.66 -8.47
C LEU A 228 -10.37 -0.76 -7.48
N LEU A 229 -10.89 0.38 -7.01
CA LEU A 229 -12.04 0.47 -6.09
C LEU A 229 -11.85 -0.23 -4.72
N LEU A 230 -10.62 -0.56 -4.31
CA LEU A 230 -10.31 -1.24 -3.05
C LEU A 230 -10.43 -0.35 -1.82
N THR A 231 -10.33 0.97 -1.99
CA THR A 231 -10.56 1.97 -0.92
C THR A 231 -11.40 3.13 -1.45
N PRO A 232 -12.27 3.77 -0.66
CA PRO A 232 -12.86 5.07 -1.02
C PRO A 232 -11.88 6.24 -0.85
N ALA A 233 -10.85 6.10 0.00
CA ALA A 233 -9.98 7.19 0.42
C ALA A 233 -9.09 7.71 -0.72
N TYR A 234 -9.10 9.01 -0.96
CA TYR A 234 -8.30 9.62 -2.03
C TYR A 234 -6.79 9.56 -1.69
N PRO A 235 -5.89 9.26 -2.65
CA PRO A 235 -4.45 9.18 -2.38
C PRO A 235 -3.86 10.54 -1.94
N LYS A 236 -3.74 10.71 -0.63
CA LYS A 236 -3.13 11.86 0.07
C LYS A 236 -1.81 11.45 0.73
N ARG A 237 -1.12 12.43 1.35
CA ARG A 237 0.14 12.26 2.10
C ARG A 237 1.32 11.72 1.26
N PHE A 238 1.60 12.40 0.14
CA PHE A 238 2.73 12.07 -0.75
C PHE A 238 4.09 12.23 -0.04
N PHE A 239 4.32 13.33 0.68
CA PHE A 239 5.59 13.64 1.35
C PHE A 239 5.81 12.96 2.72
N GLY A 240 5.11 11.85 2.98
CA GLY A 240 5.14 11.13 4.25
C GLY A 240 3.95 11.44 5.16
N ASP A 241 4.01 10.93 6.38
CA ASP A 241 2.98 11.13 7.41
C ASP A 241 3.38 12.22 8.41
N GLU A 242 2.38 12.80 9.09
CA GLU A 242 2.58 13.84 10.08
C GLU A 242 2.80 13.22 11.47
N PRO A 243 3.80 13.69 12.26
CA PRO A 243 4.06 13.16 13.58
C PRO A 243 2.91 13.51 14.54
N GLY A 244 2.04 12.53 14.79
CA GLY A 244 0.88 12.65 15.68
C GLY A 244 -0.41 12.04 15.12
N VAL A 245 -0.52 11.80 13.81
CA VAL A 245 -1.77 11.33 13.16
C VAL A 245 -1.66 9.87 12.68
N THR A 246 -1.17 9.00 13.56
CA THR A 246 -1.15 7.54 13.41
C THR A 246 -1.52 6.90 14.74
N ASP A 247 -2.40 5.89 14.70
CA ASP A 247 -2.84 5.17 15.89
C ASP A 247 -1.66 4.66 16.73
N PRO A 248 -1.70 4.83 18.07
CA PRO A 248 -0.61 4.38 18.94
C PRO A 248 -0.40 2.85 18.91
N VAL A 249 -1.38 2.10 18.41
CA VAL A 249 -1.38 0.63 18.29
C VAL A 249 -0.61 0.13 17.06
N GLU A 250 -0.42 0.94 16.01
CA GLU A 250 -0.06 0.45 14.68
C GLU A 250 1.42 0.56 14.27
N ARG A 251 2.36 0.55 15.22
CA ARG A 251 3.82 0.54 14.92
C ARG A 251 4.34 -0.83 14.46
N TYR A 252 3.71 -1.43 13.46
CA TYR A 252 4.03 -2.77 12.96
C TYR A 252 5.31 -2.83 12.09
N SER A 253 5.83 -1.69 11.63
CA SER A 253 6.95 -1.67 10.69
C SER A 253 7.74 -0.36 10.71
N ALA A 254 8.99 -0.37 10.21
CA ALA A 254 9.91 0.77 10.24
C ALA A 254 9.42 1.98 9.40
N THR A 255 8.44 1.75 8.54
CA THR A 255 7.88 2.71 7.59
C THR A 255 6.52 3.28 8.06
N ARG A 256 6.19 3.13 9.35
CA ARG A 256 4.89 3.51 9.92
C ARG A 256 5.05 4.19 11.30
N PRO A 257 4.90 5.52 11.41
CA PRO A 257 4.67 6.51 10.34
C PRO A 257 5.86 6.67 9.38
N LEU A 258 5.58 6.95 8.10
CA LEU A 258 6.63 7.22 7.11
C LEU A 258 7.09 8.69 7.22
N LEU A 259 8.12 8.94 8.02
CA LEU A 259 8.71 10.27 8.22
C LEU A 259 9.86 10.52 7.23
N LEU A 260 9.67 11.43 6.27
CA LEU A 260 10.73 11.77 5.30
C LEU A 260 11.66 12.86 5.84
N SER A 261 12.96 12.58 5.77
CA SER A 261 14.01 13.59 5.94
C SER A 261 13.91 14.69 4.86
N ARG A 262 14.48 15.87 5.12
CA ARG A 262 14.52 16.97 4.13
C ARG A 262 15.12 16.51 2.79
N GLY A 263 16.18 15.70 2.83
CA GLY A 263 16.79 15.11 1.65
C GLY A 263 15.85 14.16 0.88
N GLY A 264 15.07 13.32 1.59
CA GLY A 264 14.06 12.47 0.96
C GLY A 264 12.93 13.25 0.27
N LYS A 265 12.50 14.37 0.87
CA LYS A 265 11.49 15.26 0.24
C LYS A 265 12.02 15.92 -1.02
N TRP A 266 13.27 16.42 -1.01
CA TRP A 266 13.93 16.93 -2.21
C TRP A 266 14.12 15.86 -3.29
N LEU A 267 14.36 14.60 -2.89
CA LEU A 267 14.44 13.48 -3.83
C LEU A 267 13.11 13.20 -4.54
N LEU A 268 11.98 13.29 -3.82
CA LEU A 268 10.64 13.19 -4.44
C LEU A 268 10.38 14.33 -5.44
N VAL A 269 10.81 15.55 -5.13
CA VAL A 269 10.74 16.69 -6.07
C VAL A 269 11.63 16.42 -7.29
N LEU A 270 12.85 15.89 -7.09
CA LEU A 270 13.74 15.49 -8.17
C LEU A 270 13.11 14.40 -9.06
N PHE A 271 12.39 13.43 -8.50
CA PHE A 271 11.65 12.44 -9.28
C PHE A 271 10.53 13.08 -10.09
N LEU A 272 9.75 13.98 -9.51
CA LEU A 272 8.68 14.67 -10.25
C LEU A 272 9.25 15.50 -11.41
N VAL A 273 10.32 16.26 -11.19
CA VAL A 273 11.02 17.03 -12.23
C VAL A 273 11.62 16.13 -13.30
N ALA A 274 12.31 15.05 -12.91
CA ALA A 274 12.89 14.08 -13.85
C ALA A 274 11.80 13.37 -14.67
N GLY A 275 10.63 13.11 -14.09
CA GLY A 275 9.48 12.54 -14.79
C GLY A 275 8.89 13.48 -15.84
N VAL A 276 8.78 14.77 -15.55
CA VAL A 276 8.36 15.80 -16.53
C VAL A 276 9.38 15.90 -17.66
N VAL A 277 10.67 15.98 -17.32
CA VAL A 277 11.78 16.11 -18.30
C VAL A 277 11.96 14.83 -19.14
N GLY A 278 11.69 13.65 -18.58
CA GLY A 278 11.66 12.39 -19.31
C GLY A 278 10.44 12.28 -20.24
N GLY A 279 9.25 12.60 -19.72
CA GLY A 279 8.00 12.56 -20.49
C GLY A 279 7.96 13.53 -21.67
N GLY A 280 8.43 14.77 -21.49
CA GLY A 280 8.44 15.79 -22.54
C GLY A 280 9.35 15.49 -23.74
N ARG A 281 10.32 14.57 -23.60
CA ARG A 281 11.15 14.10 -24.73
C ARG A 281 10.43 13.11 -25.64
N GLY A 282 9.36 12.46 -25.18
CA GLY A 282 8.58 11.52 -26.00
C GLY A 282 7.67 12.20 -27.02
N SER A 283 7.36 13.49 -26.84
CA SER A 283 6.33 14.23 -27.60
C SER A 283 6.89 15.27 -28.59
N THR A 284 8.21 15.34 -28.79
CA THR A 284 8.87 16.33 -29.67
C THR A 284 9.46 15.70 -30.94
N TYR A 285 8.65 14.91 -31.65
CA TYR A 285 8.84 14.66 -33.08
C TYR A 285 7.98 15.63 -33.89
N THR A 286 8.38 16.90 -33.92
CA THR A 286 7.86 17.85 -34.91
C THR A 286 8.44 17.48 -36.25
N SER A 287 7.61 16.93 -37.14
CA SER A 287 7.94 16.81 -38.56
C SER A 287 8.25 18.20 -39.12
N PRO A 288 9.39 18.42 -39.79
CA PRO A 288 9.56 19.60 -40.61
C PRO A 288 8.51 19.56 -41.73
N HIS A 289 7.57 20.50 -41.71
CA HIS A 289 6.76 20.77 -42.90
C HIS A 289 7.69 21.44 -43.91
N GLU A 290 8.04 20.71 -44.97
CA GLU A 290 8.78 21.26 -46.10
C GLU A 290 7.83 22.12 -46.94
N GLU A 291 7.65 23.35 -46.48
CA GLU A 291 6.84 24.39 -47.11
C GLU A 291 7.56 24.92 -48.37
N THR A 292 7.46 24.15 -49.45
CA THR A 292 7.85 24.63 -50.78
C THR A 292 6.71 25.50 -51.33
N ASP A 293 6.60 26.72 -50.81
CA ASP A 293 5.71 27.73 -51.37
C ASP A 293 6.16 28.15 -52.78
N THR A 294 5.16 28.57 -53.53
CA THR A 294 5.16 28.98 -54.92
C THR A 294 6.06 30.18 -55.23
N ALA A 295 6.66 30.19 -56.43
CA ALA A 295 6.48 31.26 -57.44
C ALA A 295 7.60 31.29 -58.51
N ARG A 296 7.23 31.13 -59.78
CA ARG A 296 7.23 32.29 -60.71
C ARG A 296 6.45 32.02 -62.02
N PRO A 297 5.96 33.07 -62.70
CA PRO A 297 5.08 32.94 -63.87
C PRO A 297 5.79 33.18 -65.21
N GLY A 298 5.16 32.71 -66.30
CA GLY A 298 5.10 33.47 -67.56
C GLY A 298 5.79 32.89 -68.80
N SER A 299 4.96 32.74 -69.86
CA SER A 299 5.30 32.88 -71.29
C SER A 299 6.21 31.86 -72.01
N THR A 300 5.60 31.08 -72.92
CA THR A 300 5.84 31.07 -74.38
C THR A 300 4.94 29.96 -74.98
N ALA A 301 4.00 30.20 -75.91
CA ALA A 301 4.11 30.70 -77.29
C ALA A 301 4.78 29.69 -78.26
N GLY A 302 3.99 29.08 -79.16
CA GLY A 302 4.53 28.36 -80.32
C GLY A 302 3.66 27.23 -80.90
N ARG A 303 2.88 27.57 -81.95
CA ARG A 303 2.32 26.72 -83.03
C ARG A 303 1.81 25.31 -82.70
#